data_AF-A0A7S2MWH7-F1
#
_entry.id   AF-A0A7S2MWH7-F1
#
_cell.length_a   1.000
_cell.length_b   1.000
_cell.length_c   1.000
_cell.angle_alpha   90.00
_cell.angle_beta   90.00
_cell.angle_gamma   90.00
#
_symmetry.space_group_name_H-M   'P 1'
#
loop_
_entity.id
_entity.type
_entity.pdbx_description
1 polymer ?
#
loop_
_entity_poly.entity_id
_entity_poly.type
_entity_poly.pdbx_seq_one_letter_code
_entity_poly.pdbx_strand_id
1 'polypeptide(L)'
;GKRPLTLHAVELPAQLAQTVDRGLSPICVRFYDDAVREVGSQIVFVPNTGTVAELLTEAKKHIQAEWGLNGALRVMEVGDSRLHKIYRPESQIRSLACFSKANIFYNCVRIEADPEGDSLAEGTKLMEIFHCDRQSQQAFAQPLLLSVGLGEKSGNVKSRCKAKLQVPDSEFKSWRLVRSSRMGKTHLK
;
A
#
# COMPACT_ATOMS: atom_id res chain seq x y z
N GLY A 1 -6.15 29.29 -3.95
CA GLY A 1 -4.95 29.39 -3.09
C GLY A 1 -4.09 28.16 -3.27
N LYS A 2 -2.76 28.27 -3.13
CA LYS A 2 -1.89 27.08 -3.10
C LYS A 2 -2.29 26.21 -1.90
N ARG A 3 -2.50 24.90 -2.10
CA ARG A 3 -2.75 23.98 -0.98
C ARG A 3 -1.51 24.00 -0.08
N PRO A 4 -1.65 24.09 1.25
CA PRO A 4 -0.51 24.02 2.16
C PRO A 4 0.22 22.69 1.97
N LEU A 5 1.55 22.73 2.05
CA LEU A 5 2.38 21.53 2.06
C LEU A 5 2.28 20.88 3.44
N THR A 6 2.05 19.57 3.49
CA THR A 6 1.93 18.81 4.74
C THR A 6 3.27 18.20 5.11
N LEU A 7 3.72 18.42 6.36
CA LEU A 7 4.81 17.65 6.96
C LEU A 7 4.21 16.49 7.75
N HIS A 8 4.74 15.28 7.52
CA HIS A 8 4.36 14.09 8.29
C HIS A 8 5.45 13.83 9.33
N ALA A 9 5.12 14.02 10.60
CA ALA A 9 5.95 13.57 11.72
C ALA A 9 5.48 12.18 12.12
N VAL A 10 6.42 11.23 12.20
CA VAL A 10 6.16 9.88 12.69
C VAL A 10 6.99 9.70 13.95
N GLU A 11 6.32 9.38 15.06
CA GLU A 11 7.03 9.02 16.28
C GLU A 11 7.86 7.77 16.02
N LEU A 12 9.14 7.81 16.37
CA LEU A 12 9.98 6.62 16.35
C LEU A 12 9.83 5.93 17.72
N PRO A 13 9.74 4.59 17.77
CA PRO A 13 9.74 3.91 19.06
C PRO A 13 11.06 4.24 19.77
N ALA A 14 10.98 4.98 20.88
CA ALA A 14 12.14 5.47 21.62
C ALA A 14 13.08 4.34 22.11
N GLN A 15 12.58 3.09 22.14
CA GLN A 15 13.25 1.94 22.72
C GLN A 15 13.00 0.64 21.92
N LEU A 16 13.23 0.66 20.60
CA LEU A 16 13.16 -0.54 19.73
C LEU A 16 13.80 -1.77 20.38
N ALA A 17 14.96 -1.62 21.03
CA ALA A 17 15.68 -2.70 21.72
C ALA A 17 14.92 -3.28 22.94
N GLN A 18 14.31 -2.46 23.80
CA GLN A 18 13.64 -2.94 25.01
C GLN A 18 12.31 -3.64 24.71
N THR A 19 11.63 -3.26 23.62
CA THR A 19 10.43 -3.97 23.15
C THR A 19 10.75 -5.36 22.61
N VAL A 20 11.88 -5.50 21.92
CA VAL A 20 12.35 -6.81 21.43
C VAL A 20 12.60 -7.76 22.62
N ASP A 21 13.18 -7.26 23.72
CA ASP A 21 13.39 -8.04 24.95
C ASP A 21 12.09 -8.50 25.63
N ARG A 22 10.98 -7.78 25.41
CA ARG A 22 9.63 -8.16 25.90
C ARG A 22 8.87 -9.08 24.96
N GLY A 23 9.50 -9.52 23.86
CA GLY A 23 8.85 -10.35 22.86
C GLY A 23 7.80 -9.62 22.02
N LEU A 24 7.85 -8.28 21.97
CA LEU A 24 6.94 -7.45 21.19
C LEU A 24 7.67 -6.72 20.05
N SER A 25 7.01 -6.65 18.90
CA SER A 25 7.47 -5.95 17.70
C SER A 25 6.69 -4.65 17.56
N PRO A 26 7.35 -3.48 17.68
CA PRO A 26 6.73 -2.22 17.29
C PRO A 26 6.70 -2.12 15.76
N ILE A 27 5.51 -1.94 15.18
CA ILE A 27 5.33 -1.79 13.73
C ILE A 27 4.60 -0.48 13.47
N CYS A 28 5.20 0.39 12.65
CA CYS A 28 4.51 1.60 12.17
C CYS A 28 3.58 1.22 11.02
N VAL A 29 2.27 1.14 11.27
CA VAL A 29 1.27 0.93 10.22
C VAL A 29 0.83 2.26 9.64
N ARG A 30 0.56 2.29 8.34
CA ARG A 30 0.01 3.47 7.65
C ARG A 30 -1.28 3.11 6.93
N PHE A 31 -2.27 3.96 7.08
CA PHE A 31 -3.62 3.77 6.61
C PHE A 31 -3.83 4.55 5.31
N TYR A 32 -4.36 3.88 4.30
CA TYR A 32 -4.57 4.45 2.96
C TYR A 32 -6.01 4.31 2.52
N ASP A 33 -6.62 5.42 2.10
CA ASP A 33 -7.98 5.40 1.56
C ASP A 33 -8.05 4.81 0.15
N ASP A 34 -9.26 4.70 -0.39
CA ASP A 34 -9.48 4.14 -1.72
C ASP A 34 -8.75 4.91 -2.83
N ALA A 35 -8.50 6.21 -2.64
CA ALA A 35 -7.76 7.06 -3.55
C ALA A 35 -6.24 7.03 -3.34
N VAL A 36 -5.74 6.09 -2.54
CA VAL A 36 -4.30 5.88 -2.28
C VAL A 36 -3.67 7.08 -1.57
N ARG A 37 -4.47 7.80 -0.78
CA ARG A 37 -4.00 8.89 0.09
C ARG A 37 -3.76 8.33 1.48
N GLU A 38 -2.63 8.68 2.06
CA GLU A 38 -2.37 8.39 3.47
C GLU A 38 -3.34 9.21 4.34
N VAL A 39 -4.13 8.53 5.14
CA VAL A 39 -5.15 9.14 6.02
C VAL A 39 -4.76 9.08 7.49
N GLY A 40 -3.80 8.22 7.84
CA GLY A 40 -3.27 8.14 9.21
C GLY A 40 -2.09 7.19 9.32
N SER A 41 -1.44 7.20 10.49
CA SER A 41 -0.40 6.23 10.84
C SER A 41 -0.40 5.98 12.34
N GLN A 42 0.09 4.81 12.76
CA GLN A 42 0.16 4.43 14.16
C GLN A 42 1.29 3.43 14.40
N ILE A 43 1.97 3.52 15.54
CA ILE A 43 2.79 2.41 16.04
C ILE A 43 1.91 1.45 16.82
N VAL A 44 1.89 0.20 16.40
CA VAL A 44 1.21 -0.90 17.08
C VAL A 44 2.23 -1.91 17.58
N PHE A 45 1.93 -2.53 18.72
CA PHE A 45 2.80 -3.51 19.36
C PHE A 45 2.15 -4.89 19.26
N VAL A 46 2.85 -5.84 18.63
CA VAL A 46 2.35 -7.20 18.44
C VAL A 46 3.38 -8.22 18.91
N PRO A 47 2.99 -9.42 19.37
CA PRO A 47 3.95 -10.46 19.70
C PRO A 47 4.88 -10.80 18.52
N ASN A 48 6.17 -11.00 18.79
CA ASN A 48 7.17 -11.39 17.78
C ASN A 48 6.86 -12.75 17.13
N THR A 49 6.11 -13.59 17.85
CA THR A 49 5.61 -14.90 17.42
C THR A 49 4.19 -14.83 16.85
N GLY A 50 3.59 -13.64 16.83
CA GLY A 50 2.23 -13.42 16.37
C GLY A 50 2.09 -13.43 14.86
N THR A 51 0.91 -13.03 14.42
CA THR A 51 0.43 -13.09 13.04
C THR A 51 -0.04 -11.73 12.52
N VAL A 52 -0.18 -11.62 11.21
CA VAL A 52 -0.74 -10.44 10.55
C VAL A 52 -2.21 -10.19 10.94
N ALA A 53 -2.95 -11.24 11.32
CA ALA A 53 -4.30 -11.11 11.89
C ALA A 53 -4.30 -10.34 13.22
N GLU A 54 -3.34 -10.62 14.10
CA GLU A 54 -3.16 -9.88 15.36
C GLU A 54 -2.73 -8.43 15.10
N LEU A 55 -1.85 -8.19 14.12
CA LEU A 55 -1.50 -6.85 13.66
C LEU A 55 -2.73 -6.05 13.18
N LEU A 56 -3.58 -6.67 12.36
CA LEU A 56 -4.83 -6.04 11.92
C LEU A 56 -5.77 -5.75 13.08
N THR A 57 -5.84 -6.65 14.07
CA THR A 57 -6.68 -6.48 15.26
C THR A 57 -6.23 -5.27 16.08
N GLU A 58 -4.93 -5.11 16.31
CA GLU A 58 -4.40 -3.93 17.00
C GLU A 58 -4.57 -2.66 16.16
N ALA A 59 -4.23 -2.69 14.87
CA ALA A 59 -4.34 -1.53 13.99
C ALA A 59 -5.78 -0.99 13.86
N LYS A 60 -6.79 -1.88 13.83
CA LYS A 60 -8.21 -1.51 13.74
C LYS A 60 -8.69 -0.62 14.88
N LYS A 61 -8.07 -0.72 16.07
CA LYS A 61 -8.42 0.11 17.23
C LYS A 61 -8.13 1.60 17.01
N HIS A 62 -7.28 1.92 16.03
CA HIS A 62 -6.83 3.28 15.72
C HIS A 62 -7.48 3.85 14.45
N ILE A 63 -8.32 3.07 13.76
CA ILE A 63 -8.99 3.54 12.54
C ILE A 63 -10.08 4.55 12.91
N GLN A 64 -9.96 5.76 12.36
CA GLN A 64 -10.98 6.79 12.50
C GLN A 64 -12.08 6.62 11.43
N ALA A 65 -13.32 6.94 11.78
CA ALA A 65 -14.48 6.72 10.90
C ALA A 65 -14.38 7.50 9.58
N GLU A 66 -13.81 8.71 9.64
CA GLU A 66 -13.57 9.60 8.51
C GLU A 66 -12.55 9.06 7.49
N TRP A 67 -11.74 8.06 7.85
CA TRP A 67 -10.76 7.46 6.95
C TRP A 67 -11.40 6.58 5.87
N GLY A 68 -12.67 6.21 6.03
CA GLY A 68 -13.41 5.42 5.03
C GLY A 68 -12.89 3.99 4.85
N LEU A 69 -12.11 3.47 5.81
CA LEU A 69 -11.59 2.10 5.81
C LEU A 69 -12.64 1.11 6.32
N ASN A 70 -13.65 0.87 5.48
CA ASN A 70 -14.76 -0.02 5.79
C ASN A 70 -14.53 -1.42 5.23
N GLY A 71 -15.09 -2.44 5.89
CA GLY A 71 -15.09 -3.82 5.40
C GLY A 71 -13.80 -4.60 5.68
N ALA A 72 -13.48 -5.54 4.79
CA ALA A 72 -12.25 -6.33 4.88
C ALA A 72 -11.03 -5.43 4.65
N LEU A 73 -9.95 -5.69 5.38
CA LEU A 73 -8.69 -4.96 5.27
C LEU A 73 -7.59 -5.92 4.84
N ARG A 74 -6.66 -5.42 4.03
CA ARG A 74 -5.42 -6.13 3.69
C ARG A 74 -4.20 -5.42 4.24
N VAL A 75 -3.16 -6.20 4.53
CA VAL A 75 -1.85 -5.69 4.90
C VAL A 75 -0.86 -5.94 3.77
N MET A 76 -0.09 -4.93 3.41
CA MET A 76 0.97 -5.05 2.42
C MET A 76 2.21 -4.28 2.84
N GLU A 77 3.36 -4.75 2.40
CA GLU A 77 4.58 -3.96 2.41
C GLU A 77 4.79 -3.28 1.08
N VAL A 78 5.03 -1.98 1.15
CA VAL A 78 5.47 -1.14 0.04
C VAL A 78 6.90 -0.70 0.34
N GLY A 79 7.81 -0.95 -0.60
CA GLY A 79 9.21 -0.56 -0.55
C GLY A 79 9.61 0.06 -1.88
N ASP A 80 10.41 1.12 -1.85
CA ASP A 80 10.89 1.81 -3.06
C ASP A 80 9.77 2.18 -4.05
N SER A 81 8.62 2.63 -3.51
CA SER A 81 7.42 2.99 -4.29
C SER A 81 6.80 1.83 -5.09
N ARG A 82 7.06 0.60 -4.67
CA ARG A 82 6.59 -0.64 -5.28
C ARG A 82 5.99 -1.58 -4.25
N LEU A 83 5.01 -2.38 -4.67
CA LEU A 83 4.49 -3.48 -3.87
C LEU A 83 5.60 -4.51 -3.65
N HIS A 84 6.00 -4.70 -2.39
CA HIS A 84 6.90 -5.78 -2.01
C HIS A 84 6.13 -7.08 -1.81
N LYS A 85 5.08 -7.04 -0.98
CA LYS A 85 4.30 -8.24 -0.64
C LYS A 85 2.93 -7.88 -0.08
N ILE A 86 1.91 -8.66 -0.43
CA ILE A 86 0.62 -8.69 0.27
C ILE A 86 0.65 -9.87 1.24
N TYR A 87 0.26 -9.63 2.49
CA TYR A 87 0.29 -10.63 3.55
C TYR A 87 -1.09 -11.24 3.78
N ARG A 88 -1.13 -12.57 3.87
CA ARG A 88 -2.29 -13.28 4.40
C ARG A 88 -2.40 -13.11 5.92
N PRO A 89 -3.60 -13.15 6.50
CA PRO A 89 -3.78 -13.02 7.95
C PRO A 89 -2.92 -13.99 8.78
N GLU A 90 -2.68 -15.20 8.31
CA GLU A 90 -1.91 -16.25 9.00
C GLU A 90 -0.39 -16.07 8.90
N SER A 91 0.07 -15.09 8.12
CA SER A 91 1.50 -14.82 7.96
C SER A 91 2.09 -14.39 9.30
N GLN A 92 3.25 -14.95 9.66
CA GLN A 92 3.92 -14.59 10.91
C GLN A 92 4.49 -13.17 10.82
N ILE A 93 4.48 -12.43 11.94
CA ILE A 93 5.05 -11.08 12.03
C ILE A 93 6.53 -11.05 11.62
N ARG A 94 7.29 -12.09 11.97
CA ARG A 94 8.69 -12.24 11.56
C ARG A 94 8.92 -12.31 10.05
N SER A 95 7.87 -12.51 9.26
CA SER A 95 7.97 -12.56 7.80
C SER A 95 7.87 -11.18 7.14
N LEU A 96 7.53 -10.13 7.89
CA LEU A 96 7.56 -8.75 7.41
C LEU A 96 9.02 -8.36 7.09
N ALA A 97 9.26 -7.76 5.93
CA ALA A 97 10.58 -7.25 5.55
C ALA A 97 11.08 -6.18 6.54
N CYS A 98 10.17 -5.47 7.21
CA CYS A 98 10.47 -4.53 8.28
C CYS A 98 10.62 -5.16 9.67
N PHE A 99 10.52 -6.48 9.85
CA PHE A 99 10.54 -7.06 11.20
C PHE A 99 11.79 -6.68 12.02
N SER A 100 12.95 -6.56 11.35
CA SER A 100 14.22 -6.20 11.98
C SER A 100 14.66 -4.75 11.71
N LYS A 101 13.78 -3.90 11.15
CA LYS A 101 14.13 -2.54 10.70
C LYS A 101 12.97 -1.58 10.91
N ALA A 102 13.27 -0.33 11.25
CA ALA A 102 12.22 0.69 11.26
C ALA A 102 11.58 0.83 9.86
N ASN A 103 10.27 0.65 9.75
CA ASN A 103 9.50 0.91 8.52
C ASN A 103 9.06 2.37 8.47
N ILE A 104 10.03 3.23 8.17
CA ILE A 104 9.80 4.66 7.97
C ILE A 104 9.99 5.05 6.51
N PHE A 105 9.30 6.13 6.14
CA PHE A 105 9.40 6.79 4.84
C PHE A 105 9.07 5.88 3.65
N TYR A 106 10.06 5.38 2.90
CA TYR A 106 9.88 4.56 1.69
C TYR A 106 9.54 3.10 1.96
N ASN A 107 9.72 2.62 3.19
CA ASN A 107 9.29 1.30 3.62
C ASN A 107 8.06 1.44 4.50
N CYS A 108 6.95 0.90 4.06
CA CYS A 108 5.65 1.11 4.67
C CYS A 108 4.92 -0.22 4.84
N VAL A 109 4.43 -0.50 6.06
CA VAL A 109 3.37 -1.50 6.27
C VAL A 109 2.04 -0.77 6.07
N ARG A 110 1.48 -0.92 4.88
CA ARG A 110 0.24 -0.28 4.46
C ARG A 110 -0.96 -1.16 4.82
N ILE A 111 -1.99 -0.52 5.34
CA ILE A 111 -3.31 -1.08 5.57
C ILE A 111 -4.33 -0.28 4.75
N GLU A 112 -5.15 -0.99 4.00
CA GLU A 112 -6.24 -0.41 3.22
C GLU A 112 -7.43 -1.38 3.13
N ALA A 113 -8.58 -0.86 2.68
CA ALA A 113 -9.73 -1.68 2.36
C ALA A 113 -9.40 -2.66 1.21
N ASP A 114 -9.87 -3.88 1.36
CA ASP A 114 -9.74 -4.94 0.37
C ASP A 114 -11.13 -5.28 -0.19
N PRO A 115 -11.61 -4.55 -1.21
CA PRO A 115 -12.96 -4.75 -1.75
C PRO A 115 -13.11 -6.10 -2.45
N GLU A 116 -12.00 -6.72 -2.85
CA GLU A 116 -11.98 -8.01 -3.56
C GLU A 116 -11.80 -9.17 -2.58
N GLY A 117 -11.16 -8.92 -1.43
CA GLY A 117 -10.87 -9.94 -0.41
C GLY A 117 -10.19 -11.17 -1.02
N ASP A 118 -10.61 -12.35 -0.56
CA ASP A 118 -10.19 -13.63 -1.15
C ASP A 118 -10.97 -14.02 -2.42
N SER A 119 -11.95 -13.21 -2.84
CA SER A 119 -12.96 -13.55 -3.85
C SER A 119 -12.76 -12.81 -5.17
N LEU A 120 -11.53 -12.87 -5.71
CA LEU A 120 -11.28 -12.44 -7.08
C LEU A 120 -12.15 -13.24 -8.05
N ALA A 121 -12.91 -12.54 -8.90
CA ALA A 121 -13.73 -13.18 -9.91
C ALA A 121 -12.87 -14.04 -10.86
N GLU A 122 -13.43 -15.15 -11.33
CA GLU A 122 -12.73 -16.03 -12.26
C GLU A 122 -12.27 -15.25 -13.50
N GLY A 123 -11.02 -15.48 -13.93
CA GLY A 123 -10.42 -14.74 -15.05
C GLY A 123 -9.94 -13.32 -14.72
N THR A 124 -9.99 -12.88 -13.45
CA THR A 124 -9.39 -11.61 -13.01
C THR A 124 -8.06 -11.82 -12.29
N LYS A 125 -7.19 -10.80 -12.33
CA LYS A 125 -5.92 -10.78 -11.59
C LYS A 125 -5.75 -9.45 -10.87
N LEU A 126 -5.37 -9.48 -9.60
CA LEU A 126 -4.96 -8.29 -8.88
C LEU A 126 -3.60 -7.81 -9.43
N MET A 127 -3.57 -6.59 -9.98
CA MET A 127 -2.38 -6.00 -10.59
C MET A 127 -1.87 -4.82 -9.76
N GLU A 128 -0.55 -4.80 -9.53
CA GLU A 128 0.17 -3.60 -9.09
C GLU A 128 0.27 -2.60 -10.24
N ILE A 129 -0.12 -1.35 -9.98
CA ILE A 129 0.11 -0.20 -10.85
C ILE A 129 0.88 0.84 -10.05
N PHE A 130 2.01 1.29 -10.57
CA PHE A 130 2.91 2.21 -9.88
C PHE A 130 3.31 3.36 -10.81
N HIS A 131 3.68 4.49 -10.21
CA HIS A 131 4.20 5.63 -10.96
C HIS A 131 5.69 5.45 -11.19
N CYS A 132 6.19 5.84 -12.36
CA CYS A 132 7.61 5.89 -12.61
C CYS A 132 7.98 7.07 -13.51
N ASP A 133 9.19 7.58 -13.32
CA ASP A 133 9.74 8.57 -14.23
C ASP A 133 9.98 7.96 -15.61
N ARG A 134 9.67 8.73 -16.66
CA ARG A 134 9.77 8.25 -18.04
C ARG A 134 11.21 7.92 -18.43
N GLN A 135 12.20 8.67 -17.94
CA GLN A 135 13.60 8.51 -18.32
C GLN A 135 14.32 7.53 -17.38
N SER A 136 14.33 7.79 -16.08
CA SER A 136 15.08 7.00 -15.11
C SER A 136 14.41 5.67 -14.77
N GLN A 137 13.10 5.52 -15.05
CA GLN A 137 12.28 4.39 -14.61
C GLN A 137 12.20 4.22 -13.09
N GLN A 138 12.70 5.19 -12.33
CA GLN A 138 12.58 5.18 -10.89
C GLN A 138 11.11 5.28 -10.51
N ALA A 139 10.65 4.33 -9.71
CA ALA A 139 9.30 4.36 -9.17
C ALA A 139 9.17 5.48 -8.13
N PHE A 140 8.00 6.09 -8.06
CA PHE A 140 7.70 7.12 -7.08
C PHE A 140 6.24 7.02 -6.61
N ALA A 141 5.91 7.74 -5.54
CA ALA A 141 4.60 7.71 -4.88
C ALA A 141 4.20 6.30 -4.40
N GLN A 142 2.94 6.13 -3.99
CA GLN A 142 2.42 4.87 -3.50
C GLN A 142 1.79 4.08 -4.65
N PRO A 143 2.08 2.76 -4.78
CA PRO A 143 1.43 1.94 -5.79
C PRO A 143 -0.06 1.78 -5.47
N LEU A 144 -0.86 1.49 -6.50
CA LEU A 144 -2.27 1.16 -6.38
C LEU A 144 -2.52 -0.25 -6.89
N LEU A 145 -3.55 -0.91 -6.38
CA LEU A 145 -3.95 -2.23 -6.83
C LEU A 145 -5.30 -2.17 -7.53
N LEU A 146 -5.44 -2.90 -8.64
CA LEU A 146 -6.69 -3.09 -9.36
C LEU A 146 -6.84 -4.55 -9.80
N SER A 147 -8.02 -5.16 -9.60
CA SER A 147 -8.40 -6.32 -10.40
C SER A 147 -8.47 -5.95 -11.88
N VAL A 148 -7.77 -6.70 -12.71
CA VAL A 148 -7.80 -6.56 -14.16
C VAL A 148 -8.31 -7.86 -14.76
N GLY A 149 -9.36 -7.76 -15.58
CA GLY A 149 -9.94 -8.90 -16.27
C GLY A 149 -9.05 -9.40 -17.40
N LEU A 150 -9.13 -10.69 -17.71
CA LEU A 150 -8.47 -11.26 -18.89
C LEU A 150 -8.95 -10.53 -20.16
N GLY A 151 -8.00 -9.97 -20.92
CA GLY A 151 -8.31 -9.22 -22.14
C GLY A 151 -8.87 -7.81 -21.92
N GLU A 152 -8.88 -7.30 -20.68
CA GLU A 152 -9.29 -5.92 -20.41
C GLU A 152 -8.44 -4.92 -21.19
N LYS A 153 -9.09 -3.98 -21.87
CA LYS A 153 -8.41 -2.97 -22.69
C LYS A 153 -7.60 -2.03 -21.81
N SER A 154 -6.40 -1.69 -22.26
CA SER A 154 -5.48 -0.75 -21.58
C SER A 154 -6.14 0.61 -21.26
N GLY A 155 -7.00 1.11 -22.16
CA GLY A 155 -7.78 2.33 -21.95
C GLY A 155 -8.78 2.24 -20.79
N ASN A 156 -9.37 1.07 -20.55
CA ASN A 156 -10.28 0.85 -19.42
C ASN A 156 -9.50 0.83 -18.10
N VAL A 157 -8.40 0.08 -18.06
CA VAL A 157 -7.49 0.06 -16.90
C VAL A 157 -7.03 1.48 -16.57
N LYS A 158 -6.57 2.25 -17.58
CA LYS A 158 -6.15 3.64 -17.40
C LYS A 158 -7.28 4.53 -16.86
N SER A 159 -8.50 4.36 -17.35
CA SER A 159 -9.66 5.13 -16.88
C SER A 159 -10.04 4.80 -15.43
N ARG A 160 -9.94 3.52 -15.04
CA ARG A 160 -10.13 3.07 -13.65
C ARG A 160 -9.05 3.59 -12.72
N CYS A 161 -7.78 3.66 -13.17
CA CYS A 161 -6.72 4.32 -12.41
C CYS A 161 -7.06 5.79 -12.13
N LYS A 162 -7.53 6.53 -13.14
CA LYS A 162 -7.94 7.94 -12.97
C LYS A 162 -9.07 8.07 -11.94
N ALA A 163 -10.10 7.23 -12.08
CA ALA A 163 -11.26 7.24 -11.20
C ALA A 163 -10.85 6.97 -9.74
N LYS A 164 -9.99 5.95 -9.54
CA LYS A 164 -9.46 5.60 -8.22
C LYS A 164 -8.63 6.74 -7.63
N LEU A 165 -7.66 7.28 -8.38
CA LEU A 165 -6.76 8.34 -7.91
C LEU A 165 -7.44 9.72 -7.74
N GLN A 166 -8.66 9.91 -8.25
CA GLN A 166 -9.40 11.18 -8.17
C GLN A 166 -8.61 12.39 -8.71
N VAL A 167 -7.80 12.17 -9.75
CA VAL A 167 -6.94 13.20 -10.35
C VAL A 167 -7.67 13.99 -11.44
N PRO A 168 -7.44 15.32 -11.56
CA PRO A 168 -8.06 16.14 -12.60
C PRO A 168 -7.70 15.70 -14.02
N ASP A 169 -8.63 15.89 -14.95
CA ASP A 169 -8.46 15.59 -16.38
C ASP A 169 -7.24 16.30 -17.00
N SER A 170 -7.02 17.56 -16.61
CA SER A 170 -5.90 18.37 -17.10
C SER A 170 -4.54 17.76 -16.75
N GLU A 171 -4.42 17.19 -15.56
CA GLU A 171 -3.21 16.50 -15.10
C GLU A 171 -3.06 15.15 -15.79
N PHE A 172 -4.13 14.34 -15.75
CA PHE A 172 -4.10 12.95 -16.21
C PHE A 172 -3.95 12.78 -17.72
N LYS A 173 -4.29 13.81 -18.52
CA LYS A 173 -4.14 13.79 -19.99
C LYS A 173 -2.71 13.48 -20.44
N SER A 174 -1.71 13.90 -19.66
CA SER A 174 -0.29 13.65 -19.94
C SER A 174 0.18 12.25 -19.56
N TRP A 175 -0.55 11.53 -18.71
CA TRP A 175 -0.13 10.23 -18.18
C TRP A 175 -0.26 9.13 -19.22
N ARG A 176 0.57 8.10 -19.13
CA ARG A 176 0.61 6.96 -20.06
C ARG A 176 0.67 5.66 -19.26
N LEU A 177 -0.12 4.68 -19.67
CA LEU A 177 -0.04 3.33 -19.13
C LEU A 177 0.97 2.54 -19.97
N VAL A 178 1.99 1.98 -19.32
CA VAL A 178 3.05 1.22 -19.99
C VAL A 178 3.13 -0.15 -19.33
N ARG A 179 3.24 -1.21 -20.14
CA ARG A 179 3.53 -2.53 -19.61
C ARG A 179 5.01 -2.60 -19.27
N SER A 180 5.31 -2.66 -17.98
CA SER A 180 6.63 -3.04 -17.50
C SER A 180 6.72 -4.56 -17.52
N SER A 181 7.64 -5.11 -18.32
CA SER A 181 8.07 -6.50 -18.19
C SER A 181 9.53 -6.52 -17.76
N ARG A 182 9.95 -7.51 -16.96
CA ARG A 182 11.36 -7.73 -16.62
C ARG A 182 12.27 -7.96 -17.84
N MET A 183 11.69 -8.13 -19.03
CA MET A 183 12.35 -8.43 -20.31
C MET A 183 12.22 -7.31 -21.36
N GLY A 184 11.80 -6.09 -20.98
CA GLY A 184 11.66 -4.95 -21.88
C GLY A 184 10.23 -4.38 -21.95
N LYS A 185 10.14 -3.15 -22.45
CA LYS A 185 8.91 -2.34 -22.43
C LYS A 185 8.12 -2.53 -23.72
N THR A 186 6.82 -2.74 -23.61
CA THR A 186 5.91 -2.61 -24.75
C THR A 186 4.82 -1.60 -24.39
N HIS A 187 4.65 -0.58 -25.21
CA HIS A 187 3.48 0.30 -25.10
C HIS A 187 2.23 -0.54 -25.37
N LEU A 188 1.31 -0.59 -24.41
CA LEU A 188 -0.01 -1.16 -24.65
C LEU A 188 -0.80 -0.17 -25.49
N LYS A 189 -1.20 -0.58 -26.70
CA LYS A 189 -2.21 0.13 -27.47
C LYS A 189 -3.59 -0.08 -26.88
#